data_AF-A0A2E2EDE5-F1
#
_entry.id   AF-A0A2E2EDE5-F1
#
_cell.length_a   1.000
_cell.length_b   1.000
_cell.length_c   1.000
_cell.angle_alpha   90.00
_cell.angle_beta   90.00
_cell.angle_gamma   90.00
#
_symmetry.space_group_name_H-M   'P 1'
#
loop_
_entity.id
_entity.type
_entity.pdbx_description
1 polymer ?
#
loop_
_entity_poly.entity_id
_entity_poly.type
_entity_poly.pdbx_seq_one_letter_code
_entity_poly.pdbx_strand_id
1 'polypeptide(L)'
;MKNILIMCLLMVSSFSFADTTAIEEFLYEGVDSSYEIRLSTEKTKTEYRNVRVPSTCYRTEYRNICEPRPPRCTVVCDRNGNCRQRCAPGGTVCRNVPVSIPYPCTRTERRPVQVHDYYVETNIQFEFAKEGNVFDEVREAFKVSVTGEDSSLSVKSSKNYFIILDKRLRSESRSGDVKYVDLVYKIKLVSAVAAKNVLSDGIQDVKLRNGVLNFSLGAGFNLDQFTQKIRIYRNRRFMTDPLLLTKYLETNEIDVQTINQKSHVVVDLNNLGIRLPNNMRVVLDTEFKLEEEKLLNRNQIKTSAYANWVFR
;
A
#
# COMPACT_ATOMS: atom_id res chain seq x y z
N MET A 1 25.24 -6.75 -16.49
CA MET A 1 23.77 -6.71 -16.62
C MET A 1 23.13 -6.21 -15.33
N LYS A 2 23.23 -4.91 -15.03
CA LYS A 2 22.68 -4.34 -13.78
C LYS A 2 22.07 -2.93 -13.92
N ASN A 3 22.07 -2.37 -15.14
CA ASN A 3 21.64 -0.98 -15.39
C ASN A 3 20.34 -0.87 -16.21
N ILE A 4 19.66 -1.99 -16.51
CA ILE A 4 18.41 -1.96 -17.29
C ILE A 4 17.16 -1.80 -16.39
N LEU A 5 17.28 -2.09 -15.09
CA LEU A 5 16.11 -2.05 -14.18
C LEU A 5 15.69 -0.62 -13.79
N ILE A 6 16.59 0.37 -13.85
CA ILE A 6 16.29 1.75 -13.44
C ILE A 6 15.51 2.52 -14.52
N MET A 7 15.59 2.09 -15.79
CA MET A 7 14.90 2.77 -16.89
C MET A 7 13.42 2.36 -17.04
N CYS A 8 13.03 1.17 -16.53
CA CYS A 8 11.62 0.75 -16.50
C CYS A 8 10.81 1.37 -15.34
N LEU A 9 11.47 1.81 -14.27
CA LEU A 9 10.80 2.49 -13.15
C LEU A 9 10.42 3.96 -13.44
N LEU A 10 10.96 4.57 -14.51
CA LEU A 10 10.63 5.93 -14.94
C LEU A 10 9.57 5.99 -16.05
N MET A 11 9.13 4.85 -16.59
CA MET A 11 8.02 4.79 -17.57
C MET A 11 6.65 4.55 -16.96
N VAL A 12 6.56 4.34 -15.63
CA VAL A 12 5.31 4.58 -14.90
C VAL A 12 5.30 6.06 -14.54
N SER A 13 5.28 6.93 -15.54
CA SER A 13 4.95 8.34 -15.36
C SER A 13 3.50 8.39 -14.89
N SER A 14 3.35 8.38 -13.58
CA SER A 14 2.30 9.05 -12.82
C SER A 14 1.35 9.86 -13.71
N PHE A 15 0.25 9.22 -14.11
CA PHE A 15 -0.99 9.94 -14.38
C PHE A 15 -1.46 10.46 -13.02
N SER A 16 -0.87 11.56 -12.56
CA SER A 16 -1.39 12.31 -11.43
C SER A 16 -2.66 12.98 -11.92
N PHE A 17 -3.80 12.34 -11.72
CA PHE A 17 -5.10 13.00 -11.82
C PHE A 17 -5.06 14.25 -10.94
N ALA A 18 -5.27 15.44 -11.52
CA ALA A 18 -5.26 16.70 -10.79
C ALA A 18 -6.66 17.09 -10.33
N ASP A 19 -7.44 16.09 -9.94
CA ASP A 19 -8.70 16.35 -9.25
C ASP A 19 -8.39 17.17 -8.00
N THR A 20 -9.18 18.21 -7.74
CA THR A 20 -8.94 19.00 -6.54
C THR A 20 -9.32 18.19 -5.32
N THR A 21 -8.58 18.41 -4.23
CA THR A 21 -8.80 17.70 -2.96
C THR A 21 -9.26 18.68 -1.91
N ALA A 22 -10.41 18.41 -1.31
CA ALA A 22 -10.93 19.11 -0.15
C ALA A 22 -10.81 18.21 1.08
N ILE A 23 -10.39 18.78 2.20
CA ILE A 23 -10.11 18.05 3.44
C ILE A 23 -10.76 18.81 4.58
N GLU A 24 -11.48 18.10 5.44
CA GLU A 24 -11.99 18.65 6.69
C GLU A 24 -11.60 17.74 7.85
N GLU A 25 -11.24 18.36 8.97
CA GLU A 25 -10.93 17.70 10.23
C GLU A 25 -11.83 18.26 11.33
N PHE A 26 -12.49 17.37 12.08
CA PHE A 26 -13.34 17.77 13.20
C PHE A 26 -13.12 16.87 14.41
N LEU A 27 -13.34 17.42 15.59
CA LEU A 27 -13.28 16.69 16.85
C LEU A 27 -14.69 16.28 17.27
N TYR A 28 -14.91 14.98 17.44
CA TYR A 28 -16.14 14.44 17.98
C TYR A 28 -16.04 14.29 19.50
N GLU A 29 -16.88 15.02 20.23
CA GLU A 29 -16.88 15.07 21.70
C GLU A 29 -17.91 14.16 22.38
N GLY A 30 -18.66 13.37 21.59
CA GLY A 30 -19.64 12.42 22.14
C GLY A 30 -20.99 13.00 22.56
N VAL A 31 -21.23 14.30 22.32
CA VAL A 31 -22.48 14.99 22.67
C VAL A 31 -23.54 14.84 21.58
N ASP A 32 -23.15 15.08 20.33
CA ASP A 32 -24.06 15.06 19.20
C ASP A 32 -24.19 13.65 18.61
N SER A 33 -25.39 13.27 18.17
CA SER A 33 -25.59 11.99 17.48
C SER A 33 -25.23 12.05 15.99
N SER A 34 -25.04 13.26 15.45
CA SER A 34 -24.69 13.46 14.05
C SER A 34 -23.82 14.69 13.81
N TYR A 35 -23.04 14.66 12.72
CA TYR A 35 -22.24 15.79 12.27
C TYR A 35 -22.32 15.92 10.75
N GLU A 36 -22.41 17.13 10.22
CA GLU A 36 -22.55 17.39 8.78
C GLU A 36 -21.42 18.27 8.26
N ILE A 37 -20.89 17.92 7.09
CA ILE A 37 -19.82 18.64 6.40
C ILE A 37 -20.21 18.77 4.94
N ARG A 38 -19.86 19.89 4.32
CA ARG A 38 -19.98 20.08 2.87
C ARG A 38 -18.61 20.38 2.29
N LEU A 39 -18.22 19.61 1.27
CA LEU A 39 -16.94 19.76 0.58
C LEU A 39 -17.15 19.92 -0.92
N SER A 40 -16.52 20.94 -1.48
CA SER A 40 -16.58 21.25 -2.90
C SER A 40 -15.23 20.94 -3.55
N THR A 41 -15.25 20.19 -4.65
CA THR A 41 -14.06 19.84 -5.44
C THR A 41 -14.37 19.88 -6.94
N GLU A 42 -13.35 19.67 -7.76
CA GLU A 42 -13.41 19.69 -9.21
C GLU A 42 -12.87 18.37 -9.74
N LYS A 43 -13.62 17.75 -10.66
CA LYS A 43 -13.17 16.60 -11.43
C LYS A 43 -12.48 17.09 -12.70
N THR A 44 -11.31 16.51 -12.97
CA THR A 44 -10.56 16.77 -14.20
C THR A 44 -10.59 15.56 -15.12
N LYS A 45 -10.51 15.82 -16.43
CA LYS A 45 -10.30 14.78 -17.45
C LYS A 45 -9.05 15.06 -18.25
N THR A 46 -8.50 13.99 -18.83
CA THR A 46 -7.35 14.09 -19.74
C THR A 46 -7.85 14.29 -21.17
N GLU A 47 -7.47 15.40 -21.78
CA GLU A 47 -7.63 15.65 -23.20
C GLU A 47 -6.29 15.51 -23.91
N TYR A 48 -6.29 15.08 -25.17
CA TYR A 48 -5.09 15.05 -25.98
C TYR A 48 -5.11 16.17 -27.01
N ARG A 49 -4.12 17.06 -26.96
CA ARG A 49 -3.98 18.16 -27.91
C ARG A 49 -2.73 17.98 -28.76
N ASN A 50 -2.85 18.35 -30.03
CA ASN A 50 -1.71 18.42 -30.93
C ASN A 50 -0.95 19.72 -30.67
N VAL A 51 0.29 19.62 -30.21
CA VAL A 51 1.15 20.76 -29.91
C VAL A 51 2.32 20.76 -30.89
N ARG A 52 2.62 21.91 -31.48
CA ARG A 52 3.82 22.10 -32.29
C ARG A 52 4.99 22.35 -31.37
N VAL A 53 5.97 21.47 -31.40
CA VAL A 53 7.17 21.59 -30.57
C VAL A 53 8.40 21.80 -31.44
N PRO A 54 9.39 22.58 -30.97
CA PRO A 54 10.66 22.69 -31.65
C PRO A 54 11.31 21.32 -31.83
N SER A 55 11.85 21.07 -33.01
CA SER A 55 12.59 19.85 -33.34
C SER A 55 13.74 20.17 -34.29
N THR A 56 14.63 19.21 -34.49
CA THR A 56 15.74 19.33 -35.44
C THR A 56 15.42 18.44 -36.63
N CYS A 57 15.23 19.07 -37.78
CA CYS A 57 15.09 18.37 -39.04
C CYS A 57 16.44 18.37 -39.77
N TYR A 58 16.59 17.47 -40.72
CA TYR A 58 17.81 17.33 -41.50
C TYR A 58 17.51 17.50 -42.98
N ARG A 59 18.34 18.27 -43.67
CA ARG A 59 18.31 18.37 -45.14
C ARG A 59 19.63 17.90 -45.72
N THR A 60 19.59 17.30 -46.90
CA THR A 60 20.79 16.88 -47.61
C THR A 60 21.30 18.02 -48.48
N GLU A 61 22.54 18.42 -48.28
CA GLU A 61 23.26 19.36 -49.16
C GLU A 61 24.48 18.66 -49.76
N TYR A 62 24.81 18.98 -51.00
CA TYR A 62 26.02 18.44 -51.64
C TYR A 62 27.17 19.40 -51.41
N ARG A 63 28.25 18.92 -50.78
CA ARG A 63 29.49 19.67 -50.63
C ARG A 63 30.57 19.04 -51.51
N ASN A 64 31.31 19.90 -52.20
CA ASN A 64 32.45 19.46 -52.99
C ASN A 64 33.64 19.24 -52.05
N ILE A 65 34.00 17.98 -51.83
CA ILE A 65 35.15 17.60 -51.01
C ILE A 65 36.26 17.15 -51.95
N CYS A 66 37.42 17.77 -51.81
CA CYS A 66 38.59 17.51 -52.62
C CYS A 66 39.63 16.76 -51.78
N GLU A 67 39.92 15.51 -52.14
CA GLU A 67 40.91 14.68 -51.46
C GLU A 67 42.17 14.52 -52.33
N PRO A 68 43.37 14.53 -51.72
CA PRO A 68 44.61 14.30 -52.45
C PRO A 68 44.72 12.82 -52.84
N ARG A 69 44.90 12.57 -54.14
CA ARG A 69 45.13 11.23 -54.67
C ARG A 69 46.64 11.02 -54.84
N PRO A 70 47.22 9.97 -54.22
CA PRO A 70 48.65 9.72 -54.34
C PRO A 70 49.02 9.34 -55.79
N PRO A 71 50.27 9.62 -56.21
CA PRO A 71 50.77 9.25 -57.53
C PRO A 71 50.69 7.73 -57.73
N ARG A 72 50.23 7.31 -58.91
CA ARG A 72 50.19 5.89 -59.28
C ARG A 72 51.36 5.58 -60.18
N CYS A 73 52.19 4.64 -59.73
CA CYS A 73 53.32 4.14 -60.49
C CYS A 73 52.98 2.80 -61.11
N THR A 74 53.18 2.68 -62.42
CA THR A 74 52.99 1.43 -63.15
C THR A 74 54.28 1.08 -63.88
N VAL A 75 54.64 -0.19 -63.87
CA VAL A 75 55.78 -0.69 -64.63
C VAL A 75 55.33 -0.93 -66.07
N VAL A 76 55.99 -0.26 -67.02
CA VAL A 76 55.72 -0.41 -68.45
C VAL A 76 56.97 -0.97 -69.10
N CYS A 77 56.83 -2.05 -69.85
CA CYS A 77 57.92 -2.72 -70.53
C CYS A 77 57.86 -2.45 -72.03
N ASP A 78 59.00 -2.19 -72.64
CA ASP A 78 59.11 -2.09 -74.10
C ASP A 78 59.07 -3.47 -74.75
N ARG A 79 58.93 -3.52 -76.08
CA ARG A 79 58.88 -4.78 -76.85
C ARG A 79 60.16 -5.63 -76.74
N ASN A 80 61.24 -5.05 -76.23
CA ASN A 80 62.54 -5.71 -76.06
C ASN A 80 62.71 -6.26 -74.63
N GLY A 81 61.68 -6.15 -73.77
CA GLY A 81 61.67 -6.71 -72.42
C GLY A 81 62.23 -5.79 -71.33
N ASN A 82 62.62 -4.55 -71.65
CA ASN A 82 63.10 -3.61 -70.65
C ASN A 82 61.94 -2.88 -69.99
N CYS A 83 61.73 -3.14 -68.70
CA CYS A 83 60.68 -2.57 -67.88
C CYS A 83 61.16 -1.33 -67.12
N ARG A 84 60.40 -0.22 -67.21
CA ARG A 84 60.65 0.99 -66.42
C ARG A 84 59.41 1.37 -65.63
N GLN A 85 59.61 1.85 -64.41
CA GLN A 85 58.51 2.36 -63.60
C GLN A 85 58.17 3.78 -64.05
N ARG A 86 56.97 3.96 -64.58
CA ARG A 86 56.43 5.27 -64.96
C ARG A 86 55.39 5.67 -63.94
N CYS A 87 55.64 6.76 -63.22
CA CYS A 87 54.69 7.33 -62.26
C CYS A 87 53.91 8.47 -62.90
N ALA A 88 52.58 8.39 -62.85
CA ALA A 88 51.73 9.53 -63.12
C ALA A 88 51.67 10.42 -61.86
N PRO A 89 51.75 11.76 -62.00
CA PRO A 89 51.67 12.66 -60.86
C PRO A 89 50.35 12.45 -60.11
N GLY A 90 50.41 12.52 -58.78
CA GLY A 90 49.20 12.59 -57.96
C GLY A 90 48.40 13.84 -58.33
N GLY A 91 47.10 13.81 -58.05
CA GLY A 91 46.21 14.94 -58.34
C GLY A 91 45.15 15.07 -57.25
N THR A 92 44.34 16.11 -57.33
CA THR A 92 43.22 16.29 -56.41
C THR A 92 41.95 15.72 -57.05
N VAL A 93 41.26 14.80 -56.36
CA VAL A 93 39.97 14.31 -56.81
C VAL A 93 38.89 14.99 -55.98
N CYS A 94 38.12 15.85 -56.63
CA CYS A 94 36.96 16.49 -56.04
C CYS A 94 35.71 15.67 -56.33
N ARG A 95 34.91 15.40 -55.29
CA ARG A 95 33.63 14.70 -55.40
C ARG A 95 32.57 15.48 -54.62
N ASN A 96 31.37 15.55 -55.22
CA ASN A 96 30.21 16.05 -54.50
C ASN A 96 29.68 14.95 -53.58
N VAL A 97 29.81 15.16 -52.27
CA VAL A 97 29.37 14.22 -51.25
C VAL A 97 28.10 14.77 -50.58
N PRO A 98 27.04 13.96 -50.40
CA PRO A 98 25.87 14.38 -49.64
C PRO A 98 26.22 14.52 -48.16
N VAL A 99 25.92 15.69 -47.58
CA VAL A 99 26.09 16.00 -46.16
C VAL A 99 24.74 16.35 -45.56
N SER A 100 24.46 15.81 -44.38
CA SER A 100 23.23 16.09 -43.62
C SER A 100 23.42 17.35 -42.77
N ILE A 101 22.62 18.39 -43.00
CA ILE A 101 22.68 19.64 -42.25
C ILE A 101 21.44 19.78 -41.36
N PRO A 102 21.62 19.91 -40.02
CA PRO A 102 20.52 20.14 -39.12
C PRO A 102 19.96 21.56 -39.28
N TYR A 103 18.64 21.70 -39.24
CA TYR A 103 17.97 22.99 -39.18
C TYR A 103 16.78 22.94 -38.21
N PRO A 104 16.42 24.07 -37.56
CA PRO A 104 15.29 24.12 -36.66
C PRO A 104 13.99 23.95 -37.45
N CYS A 105 13.13 23.04 -37.01
CA CYS A 105 11.80 22.82 -37.56
C CYS A 105 10.80 22.64 -36.41
N THR A 106 9.52 22.46 -36.75
CA THR A 106 8.51 22.05 -35.77
C THR A 106 8.00 20.68 -36.13
N ARG A 107 7.73 19.86 -35.10
CA ARG A 107 6.99 18.62 -35.27
C ARG A 107 5.71 18.69 -34.44
N THR A 108 4.67 18.02 -34.92
CA THR A 108 3.41 17.92 -34.18
C THR A 108 3.49 16.71 -33.27
N GLU A 109 3.34 16.93 -31.97
CA GLU A 109 3.23 15.88 -30.97
C GLU A 109 1.85 15.91 -30.34
N ARG A 110 1.26 14.73 -30.11
CA ARG A 110 0.04 14.60 -29.32
C ARG A 110 0.43 14.54 -27.84
N ARG A 111 0.07 15.57 -27.07
CA ARG A 111 0.37 15.68 -25.64
C ARG A 111 -0.91 15.63 -24.80
N PRO A 112 -0.90 14.92 -23.66
CA PRO A 112 -2.01 14.98 -22.71
C PRO A 112 -2.01 16.35 -22.02
N VAL A 113 -3.19 16.94 -21.86
CA VAL A 113 -3.45 18.13 -21.04
C VAL A 113 -4.62 17.83 -20.12
N GLN A 114 -4.57 18.38 -18.92
CA GLN A 114 -5.69 18.29 -17.97
C GLN A 114 -6.64 19.45 -18.19
N VAL A 115 -7.92 19.13 -18.23
CA VAL A 115 -8.99 20.11 -18.33
C VAL A 115 -10.04 19.82 -17.28
N HIS A 116 -10.71 20.89 -16.84
CA HIS A 116 -11.88 20.77 -15.99
C HIS A 116 -12.97 19.95 -16.71
N ASP A 117 -13.62 19.05 -15.98
CA ASP A 117 -14.76 18.27 -16.49
C ASP A 117 -16.08 18.70 -15.84
N TYR A 118 -16.17 18.69 -14.51
CA TYR A 118 -17.33 19.15 -13.75
C TYR A 118 -16.99 19.45 -12.28
N TYR A 119 -17.85 20.21 -11.60
CA TYR A 119 -17.78 20.46 -10.16
C TYR A 119 -18.42 19.31 -9.38
N VAL A 120 -17.91 19.04 -8.17
CA VAL A 120 -18.45 18.03 -7.25
C VAL A 120 -18.75 18.68 -5.91
N GLU A 121 -20.02 18.63 -5.52
CA GLU A 121 -20.48 19.05 -4.19
C GLU A 121 -20.80 17.81 -3.36
N THR A 122 -20.02 17.59 -2.30
CA THR A 122 -20.16 16.41 -1.45
C THR A 122 -20.76 16.80 -0.10
N ASN A 123 -21.98 16.35 0.17
CA ASN A 123 -22.59 16.46 1.49
C ASN A 123 -22.27 15.20 2.29
N ILE A 124 -21.61 15.36 3.42
CA ILE A 124 -21.16 14.25 4.26
C ILE A 124 -21.86 14.35 5.59
N GLN A 125 -22.62 13.31 5.94
CA GLN A 125 -23.24 13.15 7.23
C GLN A 125 -22.58 11.99 7.98
N PHE A 126 -22.24 12.24 9.24
CA PHE A 126 -21.78 11.24 10.19
C PHE A 126 -22.92 10.94 11.15
N GLU A 127 -23.24 9.66 11.32
CA GLU A 127 -24.17 9.18 12.34
C GLU A 127 -23.39 8.36 13.36
N PHE A 128 -23.44 8.75 14.64
CA PHE A 128 -22.68 8.10 15.70
C PHE A 128 -23.59 7.24 16.58
N ALA A 129 -23.23 5.97 16.73
CA ALA A 129 -23.83 5.04 17.67
C ALA A 129 -22.79 4.65 18.74
N LYS A 130 -23.12 4.88 20.02
CA LYS A 130 -22.26 4.49 21.15
C LYS A 130 -22.78 3.19 21.77
N GLU A 131 -21.91 2.19 21.87
CA GLU A 131 -22.17 0.97 22.64
C GLU A 131 -21.30 0.92 23.89
N GLY A 132 -21.94 0.81 25.06
CA GLY A 132 -21.28 0.71 26.37
C GLY A 132 -21.64 1.84 27.34
N ASN A 133 -21.15 1.73 28.57
CA ASN A 133 -21.51 2.65 29.66
C ASN A 133 -21.06 4.09 29.38
N VAL A 134 -21.92 5.01 29.83
CA VAL A 134 -22.08 6.41 29.40
C VAL A 134 -20.94 7.34 29.87
N PHE A 135 -20.00 6.87 30.70
CA PHE A 135 -19.18 7.74 31.57
C PHE A 135 -17.82 8.22 31.04
N ASP A 136 -17.33 7.72 29.90
CA ASP A 136 -16.05 8.20 29.36
C ASP A 136 -16.27 9.32 28.33
N GLU A 137 -15.60 10.46 28.53
CA GLU A 137 -15.50 11.55 27.55
C GLU A 137 -14.98 10.97 26.22
N VAL A 138 -15.82 11.00 25.19
CA VAL A 138 -15.41 10.61 23.83
C VAL A 138 -14.69 11.81 23.23
N ARG A 139 -13.46 11.64 22.77
CA ARG A 139 -12.72 12.69 22.04
C ARG A 139 -11.97 12.06 20.89
N GLU A 140 -12.62 11.96 19.74
CA GLU A 140 -12.06 11.31 18.55
C GLU A 140 -11.95 12.32 17.41
N ALA A 141 -10.77 12.45 16.81
CA ALA A 141 -10.55 13.38 15.71
C ALA A 141 -10.76 12.66 14.36
N PHE A 142 -11.77 13.08 13.62
CA PHE A 142 -12.10 12.55 12.30
C PHE A 142 -11.52 13.45 11.22
N LYS A 143 -10.99 12.82 10.17
CA LYS A 143 -10.49 13.48 8.98
C LYS A 143 -11.13 12.87 7.76
N VAL A 144 -11.86 13.68 7.00
CA VAL A 144 -12.44 13.28 5.73
C VAL A 144 -11.76 14.04 4.59
N SER A 145 -11.45 13.33 3.52
CA SER A 145 -10.83 13.89 2.32
C SER A 145 -11.65 13.47 1.12
N VAL A 146 -11.97 14.42 0.27
CA VAL A 146 -12.65 14.20 -1.03
C VAL A 146 -11.70 14.65 -2.12
N THR A 147 -11.41 13.78 -3.08
CA THR A 147 -10.60 14.09 -4.26
C THR A 147 -11.46 13.83 -5.50
N GLY A 148 -11.88 14.91 -6.18
CA GLY A 148 -12.91 14.82 -7.22
C GLY A 148 -14.21 14.22 -6.67
N GLU A 149 -14.49 12.95 -6.97
CA GLU A 149 -15.70 12.27 -6.46
C GLU A 149 -15.41 11.15 -5.45
N ASP A 150 -14.13 10.94 -5.14
CA ASP A 150 -13.69 9.85 -4.27
C ASP A 150 -13.45 10.37 -2.86
N SER A 151 -14.19 9.80 -1.90
CA SER A 151 -14.03 10.13 -0.49
C SER A 151 -13.26 9.06 0.27
N SER A 152 -12.41 9.53 1.18
CA SER A 152 -11.69 8.72 2.16
C SER A 152 -11.92 9.27 3.56
N LEU A 153 -12.02 8.36 4.52
CA LEU A 153 -12.21 8.68 5.93
C LEU A 153 -11.06 8.08 6.73
N SER A 154 -10.48 8.87 7.61
CA SER A 154 -9.45 8.44 8.54
C SER A 154 -9.72 9.01 9.92
N VAL A 155 -9.23 8.33 10.95
CA VAL A 155 -9.50 8.71 12.34
C VAL A 155 -8.22 8.68 13.15
N LYS A 156 -8.00 9.76 13.90
CA LYS A 156 -6.94 9.85 14.91
C LYS A 156 -7.59 9.63 16.27
N SER A 157 -7.40 8.42 16.79
CA SER A 157 -8.14 7.98 17.97
C SER A 157 -7.46 8.35 19.28
N SER A 158 -8.29 8.59 20.30
CA SER A 158 -7.90 8.65 21.71
C SER A 158 -7.37 7.32 22.26
N LYS A 159 -7.59 6.22 21.51
CA LYS A 159 -7.30 4.82 21.90
C LYS A 159 -8.22 4.25 22.99
N ASN A 160 -9.26 4.99 23.39
CA ASN A 160 -10.24 4.52 24.36
C ASN A 160 -11.41 3.76 23.71
N TYR A 161 -11.59 3.92 22.39
CA TYR A 161 -12.68 3.31 21.64
C TYR A 161 -12.20 2.64 20.37
N PHE A 162 -12.75 1.47 20.05
CA PHE A 162 -12.76 0.92 18.71
C PHE A 162 -13.76 1.71 17.86
N ILE A 163 -13.30 2.25 16.74
CA ILE A 163 -14.12 3.11 15.86
C ILE A 163 -14.43 2.31 14.61
N ILE A 164 -15.65 1.81 14.53
CA ILE A 164 -16.10 0.86 13.52
C ILE A 164 -16.94 1.61 12.49
N LEU A 165 -16.58 1.52 11.21
CA LEU A 165 -17.41 1.97 10.11
C LEU A 165 -18.44 0.87 9.80
N ASP A 166 -19.62 0.97 10.41
CA ASP A 166 -20.67 -0.05 10.24
C ASP A 166 -21.22 -0.07 8.81
N LYS A 167 -21.57 1.10 8.30
CA LYS A 167 -22.08 1.29 6.94
C LYS A 167 -21.62 2.60 6.34
N ARG A 168 -21.46 2.59 5.02
CA ARG A 168 -21.28 3.76 4.17
C ARG A 168 -22.38 3.75 3.12
N LEU A 169 -23.26 4.76 3.17
CA LEU A 169 -24.28 4.98 2.15
C LEU A 169 -23.81 6.09 1.22
N ARG A 170 -24.07 5.93 -0.08
CA ARG A 170 -23.70 6.89 -1.12
C ARG A 170 -24.86 7.02 -2.08
N SER A 171 -25.35 8.23 -2.26
CA SER A 171 -26.26 8.59 -3.34
C SER A 171 -25.64 9.70 -4.19
N GLU A 172 -25.98 9.68 -5.47
CA GLU A 172 -25.44 10.63 -6.43
C GLU A 172 -26.58 11.21 -7.24
N SER A 173 -26.49 12.51 -7.48
CA SER A 173 -27.34 13.18 -8.44
C SER A 173 -26.52 14.17 -9.26
N ARG A 174 -27.06 14.60 -10.39
CA ARG A 174 -26.38 15.54 -11.28
C ARG A 174 -27.35 16.62 -11.70
N SER A 175 -26.89 17.87 -11.62
CA SER A 175 -27.61 19.03 -12.13
C SER A 175 -26.64 19.90 -12.91
N GLY A 176 -26.80 19.95 -14.23
CA GLY A 176 -25.86 20.64 -15.12
C GLY A 176 -24.43 20.13 -14.96
N ASP A 177 -23.52 21.07 -14.70
CA ASP A 177 -22.07 20.84 -14.53
C ASP A 177 -21.68 20.54 -13.07
N VAL A 178 -22.65 20.32 -12.19
CA VAL A 178 -22.41 19.96 -10.78
C VAL A 178 -22.91 18.55 -10.52
N LYS A 179 -22.04 17.70 -9.99
CA LYS A 179 -22.38 16.39 -9.43
C LYS A 179 -22.53 16.54 -7.92
N TYR A 180 -23.70 16.17 -7.39
CA TYR A 180 -23.94 16.12 -5.95
C TYR A 180 -23.72 14.69 -5.46
N VAL A 181 -22.91 14.55 -4.42
CA VAL A 181 -22.60 13.27 -3.79
C VAL A 181 -23.01 13.35 -2.33
N ASP A 182 -24.06 12.63 -1.93
CA ASP A 182 -24.46 12.55 -0.53
C ASP A 182 -23.87 11.27 0.08
N LEU A 183 -23.11 11.43 1.16
CA LEU A 183 -22.43 10.36 1.87
C LEU A 183 -22.91 10.30 3.31
N VAL A 184 -23.36 9.13 3.75
CA VAL A 184 -23.68 8.89 5.15
C VAL A 184 -22.74 7.83 5.71
N TYR A 185 -21.92 8.22 6.69
CA TYR A 185 -21.05 7.32 7.45
C TYR A 185 -21.72 6.96 8.77
N LYS A 186 -22.10 5.68 8.92
CA LYS A 186 -22.59 5.15 10.19
C LYS A 186 -21.42 4.63 11.00
N ILE A 187 -21.09 5.33 12.08
CA ILE A 187 -19.92 5.07 12.91
C ILE A 187 -20.38 4.52 14.26
N LYS A 188 -19.81 3.38 14.63
CA LYS A 188 -20.06 2.72 15.89
C LYS A 188 -18.83 2.83 16.79
N LEU A 189 -19.03 3.32 18.00
CA LEU A 189 -18.00 3.45 19.02
C LEU A 189 -18.18 2.36 20.07
N VAL A 190 -17.20 1.46 20.18
CA VAL A 190 -17.18 0.37 21.16
C VAL A 190 -16.01 0.60 22.12
N SER A 191 -16.25 0.55 23.44
CA SER A 191 -15.18 0.75 24.42
C SER A 191 -14.02 -0.25 24.23
N ALA A 192 -12.79 0.26 24.18
CA ALA A 192 -11.58 -0.54 24.07
C ALA A 192 -10.96 -0.87 25.44
N VAL A 193 -11.61 -0.49 26.55
CA VAL A 193 -11.08 -0.66 27.91
C VAL A 193 -10.79 -2.13 28.23
N ALA A 194 -11.72 -3.03 27.92
CA ALA A 194 -11.53 -4.47 28.16
C ALA A 194 -10.33 -5.02 27.37
N ALA A 195 -10.25 -4.70 26.07
CA ALA A 195 -9.13 -5.11 25.22
C ALA A 195 -7.79 -4.55 25.71
N LYS A 196 -7.75 -3.28 26.11
CA LYS A 196 -6.56 -2.63 26.66
C LYS A 196 -6.09 -3.32 27.94
N ASN A 197 -7.01 -3.59 28.86
CA ASN A 197 -6.69 -4.23 30.13
C ASN A 197 -6.14 -5.64 29.97
N VAL A 198 -6.66 -6.42 29.01
CA VAL A 198 -6.25 -7.81 28.79
C VAL A 198 -5.00 -7.93 27.92
N LEU A 199 -4.88 -7.11 26.86
CA LEU A 199 -3.89 -7.27 25.79
C LEU A 199 -2.68 -6.32 25.90
N SER A 200 -2.68 -5.32 26.80
CA SER A 200 -1.57 -4.35 26.93
C SER A 200 -0.22 -5.04 27.10
N ASP A 201 -0.20 -6.03 27.97
CA ASP A 201 0.97 -6.71 28.50
C ASP A 201 1.32 -7.98 27.72
N GLY A 202 0.45 -8.36 26.79
CA GLY A 202 0.54 -9.60 26.02
C GLY A 202 0.29 -10.85 26.87
N ILE A 203 0.63 -12.00 26.30
CA ILE A 203 0.58 -13.29 26.99
C ILE A 203 1.87 -13.48 27.78
N GLN A 204 1.76 -13.69 29.09
CA GLN A 204 2.87 -13.76 30.03
C GLN A 204 2.89 -15.10 30.78
N ASP A 205 3.97 -15.32 31.54
CA ASP A 205 4.14 -16.43 32.49
C ASP A 205 3.83 -17.84 31.92
N VAL A 206 4.13 -18.07 30.64
CA VAL A 206 3.77 -19.31 29.96
C VAL A 206 4.60 -20.48 30.50
N LYS A 207 3.93 -21.46 31.09
CA LYS A 207 4.53 -22.65 31.72
C LYS A 207 3.76 -23.90 31.33
N LEU A 208 4.47 -24.96 31.00
CA LEU A 208 3.90 -26.28 30.73
C LEU A 208 4.40 -27.26 31.78
N ARG A 209 3.49 -27.96 32.47
CA ARG A 209 3.84 -29.03 33.41
C ARG A 209 2.83 -30.18 33.29
N ASN A 210 3.33 -31.40 33.08
CA ASN A 210 2.52 -32.61 32.99
C ASN A 210 1.35 -32.51 31.99
N GLY A 211 1.55 -31.84 30.86
CA GLY A 211 0.52 -31.61 29.84
C GLY A 211 -0.46 -30.48 30.14
N VAL A 212 -0.35 -29.82 31.30
CA VAL A 212 -1.14 -28.64 31.66
C VAL A 212 -0.37 -27.38 31.30
N LEU A 213 -0.93 -26.57 30.40
CA LEU A 213 -0.41 -25.29 30.00
C LEU A 213 -1.04 -24.18 30.84
N ASN A 214 -0.19 -23.36 31.44
CA ASN A 214 -0.58 -22.19 32.23
C ASN A 214 0.01 -20.94 31.58
N PHE A 215 -0.77 -19.88 31.50
CA PHE A 215 -0.29 -18.55 31.11
C PHE A 215 -1.11 -17.46 31.78
N SER A 216 -0.60 -16.24 31.78
CA SER A 216 -1.30 -15.09 32.32
C SER A 216 -1.60 -14.07 31.22
N LEU A 217 -2.78 -13.48 31.32
CA LEU A 217 -3.24 -12.32 30.56
C LEU A 217 -3.59 -11.20 31.54
N GLY A 218 -3.83 -10.00 31.03
CA GLY A 218 -4.31 -8.91 31.88
C GLY A 218 -5.70 -9.16 32.47
N ALA A 219 -6.13 -8.29 33.39
CA ALA A 219 -7.39 -8.45 34.12
C ALA A 219 -8.62 -8.47 33.18
N GLY A 220 -9.57 -9.36 33.47
CA GLY A 220 -10.90 -9.37 32.82
C GLY A 220 -10.98 -10.21 31.55
N PHE A 221 -10.00 -11.07 31.27
CA PHE A 221 -10.08 -12.00 30.13
C PHE A 221 -11.24 -12.99 30.32
N ASN A 222 -12.01 -13.19 29.28
CA ASN A 222 -13.13 -14.13 29.22
C ASN A 222 -13.38 -14.53 27.75
N LEU A 223 -13.96 -15.72 27.54
CA LEU A 223 -14.27 -16.19 26.19
C LEU A 223 -15.52 -15.57 25.57
N ASP A 224 -16.28 -14.75 26.29
CA ASP A 224 -17.43 -14.04 25.72
C ASP A 224 -16.97 -12.89 24.83
N GLN A 225 -15.96 -12.14 25.28
CA GLN A 225 -15.38 -10.99 24.60
C GLN A 225 -14.11 -11.29 23.82
N PHE A 226 -13.41 -12.38 24.14
CA PHE A 226 -12.17 -12.76 23.48
C PHE A 226 -12.27 -14.15 22.88
N THR A 227 -11.41 -14.43 21.90
CA THR A 227 -11.13 -15.78 21.41
C THR A 227 -9.71 -16.16 21.77
N GLN A 228 -9.53 -17.40 22.23
CA GLN A 228 -8.21 -17.97 22.46
C GLN A 228 -7.98 -19.11 21.47
N LYS A 229 -6.94 -19.00 20.66
CA LYS A 229 -6.46 -20.05 19.78
C LYS A 229 -5.18 -20.65 20.33
N ILE A 230 -5.07 -21.97 20.20
CA ILE A 230 -3.85 -22.71 20.48
C ILE A 230 -3.41 -23.46 19.22
N ARG A 231 -2.11 -23.38 18.93
CA ARG A 231 -1.47 -24.17 17.87
C ARG A 231 -0.30 -24.92 18.46
N ILE A 232 -0.33 -26.24 18.32
CA ILE A 232 0.69 -27.13 18.88
C ILE A 232 1.41 -27.79 17.72
N TYR A 233 2.74 -27.70 17.75
CA TYR A 233 3.61 -28.31 16.78
C TYR A 233 4.56 -29.28 17.48
N ARG A 234 4.96 -30.34 16.78
CA ARG A 234 6.09 -31.17 17.22
C ARG A 234 7.38 -30.43 16.86
N ASN A 235 8.10 -29.94 17.86
CA ASN A 235 9.32 -29.21 17.61
C ASN A 235 10.42 -30.16 17.11
N ARG A 236 11.01 -29.86 15.95
CA ARG A 236 12.13 -30.63 15.38
C ARG A 236 13.37 -29.75 15.30
N ARG A 237 14.54 -30.32 15.62
CA ARG A 237 15.82 -29.61 15.51
C ARG A 237 16.19 -29.29 14.05
N PHE A 238 15.70 -30.10 13.11
CA PHE A 238 15.91 -29.97 11.68
C PHE A 238 14.57 -30.16 10.95
N MET A 239 14.39 -29.45 9.82
CA MET A 239 13.13 -29.36 9.04
C MET A 239 12.03 -28.51 9.70
N THR A 240 10.89 -28.40 9.03
CA THR A 240 9.69 -27.68 9.50
C THR A 240 8.98 -28.44 10.62
N ASP A 241 8.54 -27.73 11.65
CA ASP A 241 7.73 -28.29 12.73
C ASP A 241 6.35 -28.71 12.19
N PRO A 242 5.98 -30.01 12.21
CA PRO A 242 4.63 -30.41 11.79
C PRO A 242 3.60 -29.96 12.82
N LEU A 243 2.52 -29.35 12.32
CA LEU A 243 1.34 -28.97 13.10
C LEU A 243 0.63 -30.24 13.59
N LEU A 244 0.41 -30.33 14.90
CA LEU A 244 -0.33 -31.42 15.53
C LEU A 244 -1.77 -31.01 15.85
N LEU A 245 -1.97 -29.77 16.28
CA LEU A 245 -3.28 -29.23 16.64
C LEU A 245 -3.36 -27.75 16.30
N THR A 246 -4.49 -27.31 15.76
CA THR A 246 -4.89 -25.90 15.71
C THR A 246 -6.35 -25.84 16.13
N LYS A 247 -6.66 -25.13 17.23
CA LYS A 247 -8.03 -25.08 17.75
C LYS A 247 -8.30 -23.75 18.46
N TYR A 248 -9.52 -23.24 18.31
CA TYR A 248 -10.08 -22.22 19.20
C TYR A 248 -10.65 -22.92 20.44
N LEU A 249 -10.20 -22.51 21.62
CA LEU A 249 -10.60 -23.13 22.87
C LEU A 249 -12.04 -22.75 23.22
N GLU A 250 -12.78 -23.75 23.69
CA GLU A 250 -14.14 -23.60 24.21
C GLU A 250 -14.13 -23.42 25.74
N THR A 251 -15.24 -22.95 26.30
CA THR A 251 -15.38 -22.64 27.74
C THR A 251 -15.12 -23.83 28.67
N ASN A 252 -15.35 -25.06 28.21
CA ASN A 252 -15.07 -26.29 28.94
C ASN A 252 -13.61 -26.77 28.83
N GLU A 253 -12.81 -26.18 27.93
CA GLU A 253 -11.41 -26.57 27.68
C GLU A 253 -10.41 -25.62 28.35
N ILE A 254 -10.90 -24.54 28.94
CA ILE A 254 -10.13 -23.50 29.58
C ILE A 254 -10.67 -23.27 30.99
N ASP A 255 -9.77 -23.15 31.97
CA ASP A 255 -10.10 -22.59 33.27
C ASP A 255 -9.46 -21.21 33.39
N VAL A 256 -10.24 -20.22 33.80
CA VAL A 256 -9.81 -18.82 33.91
C VAL A 256 -10.06 -18.35 35.34
N GLN A 257 -8.98 -18.01 36.03
CA GLN A 257 -9.02 -17.48 37.39
C GLN A 257 -8.40 -16.09 37.43
N THR A 258 -9.15 -15.09 37.92
CA THR A 258 -8.60 -13.74 38.09
C THR A 258 -7.99 -13.60 39.47
N ILE A 259 -6.66 -13.45 39.54
CA ILE A 259 -5.90 -13.28 40.79
C ILE A 259 -4.93 -12.11 40.59
N ASN A 260 -4.79 -11.24 41.60
CA ASN A 260 -3.83 -10.12 41.58
C ASN A 260 -3.88 -9.25 40.30
N GLN A 261 -5.09 -8.91 39.83
CA GLN A 261 -5.30 -8.12 38.61
C GLN A 261 -4.75 -8.77 37.31
N LYS A 262 -4.56 -10.09 37.30
CA LYS A 262 -4.26 -10.87 36.10
C LYS A 262 -5.26 -12.01 35.95
N SER A 263 -5.51 -12.38 34.70
CA SER A 263 -6.31 -13.57 34.38
C SER A 263 -5.34 -14.72 34.15
N HIS A 264 -5.31 -15.67 35.08
CA HIS A 264 -4.55 -16.91 34.94
C HIS A 264 -5.38 -17.91 34.16
N VAL A 265 -4.81 -18.39 33.06
CA VAL A 265 -5.45 -19.28 32.13
C VAL A 265 -4.77 -20.65 32.19
N VAL A 266 -5.58 -21.68 32.40
CA VAL A 266 -5.15 -23.07 32.51
C VAL A 266 -5.83 -23.89 31.40
N VAL A 267 -5.04 -24.65 30.66
CA VAL A 267 -5.51 -25.52 29.58
C VAL A 267 -4.86 -26.88 29.72
N ASP A 268 -5.66 -27.93 29.90
CA ASP A 268 -5.16 -29.31 29.90
C ASP A 268 -5.07 -29.83 28.46
N LEU A 269 -3.84 -29.91 27.94
CA LEU A 269 -3.60 -30.29 26.55
C LEU A 269 -3.89 -31.78 26.30
N ASN A 270 -3.94 -32.61 27.35
CA ASN A 270 -4.26 -34.04 27.21
C ASN A 270 -5.72 -34.25 26.78
N ASN A 271 -6.60 -33.32 27.14
CA ASN A 271 -8.02 -33.38 26.81
C ASN A 271 -8.33 -32.88 25.39
N LEU A 272 -7.33 -32.34 24.68
CA LEU A 272 -7.48 -31.79 23.33
C LEU A 272 -7.32 -32.85 22.21
N GLY A 273 -7.34 -34.14 22.56
CA GLY A 273 -7.39 -35.24 21.58
C GLY A 273 -6.09 -35.54 20.84
N ILE A 274 -4.94 -35.03 21.31
CA ILE A 274 -3.63 -35.29 20.71
C ILE A 274 -2.68 -36.00 21.68
N ARG A 275 -1.73 -36.77 21.13
CA ARG A 275 -0.59 -37.27 21.90
C ARG A 275 0.48 -36.19 21.98
N LEU A 276 0.73 -35.69 23.19
CA LEU A 276 1.71 -34.62 23.42
C LEU A 276 3.13 -35.13 23.13
N PRO A 277 3.91 -34.45 22.25
CA PRO A 277 5.30 -34.80 22.04
C PRO A 277 6.18 -34.24 23.16
N ASN A 278 7.29 -34.92 23.47
CA ASN A 278 8.25 -34.46 24.48
C ASN A 278 8.83 -33.07 24.16
N ASN A 279 9.20 -32.85 22.90
CA ASN A 279 9.60 -31.53 22.39
C ASN A 279 8.42 -30.91 21.63
N MET A 280 7.85 -29.85 22.18
CA MET A 280 6.69 -29.19 21.59
C MET A 280 6.90 -27.69 21.45
N ARG A 281 6.33 -27.14 20.39
CA ARG A 281 6.21 -25.70 20.20
C ARG A 281 4.74 -25.33 20.32
N VAL A 282 4.44 -24.40 21.21
CA VAL A 282 3.08 -23.91 21.46
C VAL A 282 3.01 -22.47 21.02
N VAL A 283 2.03 -22.18 20.19
CA VAL A 283 1.68 -20.84 19.79
C VAL A 283 0.30 -20.52 20.34
N LEU A 284 0.18 -19.37 20.99
CA LEU A 284 -1.03 -18.88 21.62
C LEU A 284 -1.41 -17.56 20.94
N ASP A 285 -2.66 -17.48 20.50
CA ASP A 285 -3.23 -16.27 19.92
C ASP A 285 -4.47 -15.88 20.73
N THR A 286 -4.45 -14.71 21.34
CA THR A 286 -5.61 -14.13 22.02
C THR A 286 -6.11 -12.95 21.19
N GLU A 287 -7.37 -12.95 20.80
CA GLU A 287 -7.95 -11.91 19.95
C GLU A 287 -9.23 -11.36 20.62
N PHE A 288 -9.42 -10.05 20.61
CA PHE A 288 -10.69 -9.44 21.02
C PHE A 288 -11.72 -9.68 19.90
N LYS A 289 -12.96 -10.04 20.25
CA LYS A 289 -14.01 -10.26 19.26
C LYS A 289 -14.49 -8.93 18.71
N LEU A 290 -14.04 -8.59 17.51
CA LEU A 290 -14.51 -7.43 16.75
C LEU A 290 -14.45 -7.69 15.25
N GLU A 291 -15.19 -6.90 14.49
CA GLU A 291 -15.12 -6.88 13.02
C GLU A 291 -13.90 -6.06 12.57
N GLU A 292 -12.71 -6.67 12.57
CA GLU A 292 -11.43 -5.97 12.30
C GLU A 292 -11.40 -5.25 10.93
N GLU A 293 -12.10 -5.78 9.92
CA GLU A 293 -12.12 -5.20 8.56
C GLU A 293 -12.81 -3.83 8.50
N LYS A 294 -13.72 -3.56 9.44
CA LYS A 294 -14.46 -2.30 9.53
C LYS A 294 -13.81 -1.29 10.49
N LEU A 295 -12.70 -1.65 11.13
CA LEU A 295 -12.07 -0.84 12.16
C LEU A 295 -11.23 0.29 11.55
N LEU A 296 -11.63 1.55 11.77
CA LEU A 296 -10.93 2.73 11.25
C LEU A 296 -9.60 3.02 11.95
N ASN A 297 -9.45 2.57 13.20
CA ASN A 297 -8.26 2.83 14.03
C ASN A 297 -7.46 1.57 14.37
N ARG A 298 -7.46 0.54 13.50
CA ARG A 298 -6.81 -0.77 13.71
C ARG A 298 -5.35 -0.68 14.15
N ASN A 299 -4.58 0.26 13.62
CA ASN A 299 -3.16 0.40 13.92
C ASN A 299 -2.87 1.15 15.24
N GLN A 300 -3.90 1.64 15.93
CA GLN A 300 -3.76 2.50 17.11
C GLN A 300 -4.08 1.76 18.43
N ILE A 301 -4.84 0.67 18.37
CA ILE A 301 -5.27 -0.14 19.53
C ILE A 301 -4.88 -1.60 19.28
N LYS A 302 -4.33 -2.28 20.30
CA LYS A 302 -4.05 -3.71 20.24
C LYS A 302 -5.36 -4.50 20.22
N THR A 303 -5.60 -5.25 19.15
CA THR A 303 -6.76 -6.18 19.02
C THR A 303 -6.39 -7.62 19.31
N SER A 304 -5.09 -7.96 19.28
CA SER A 304 -4.59 -9.31 19.48
C SER A 304 -3.28 -9.35 20.27
N ALA A 305 -3.04 -10.46 20.97
CA ALA A 305 -1.77 -10.81 21.58
C ALA A 305 -1.29 -12.19 21.09
N TYR A 306 0.02 -12.31 20.93
CA TYR A 306 0.67 -13.51 20.39
C TYR A 306 1.80 -13.96 21.30
N ALA A 307 1.90 -15.26 21.55
CA ALA A 307 3.06 -15.85 22.20
C ALA A 307 3.47 -17.16 21.51
N ASN A 308 4.78 -17.41 21.47
CA ASN A 308 5.37 -18.60 20.86
C ASN A 308 6.46 -19.14 21.78
N TRP A 309 6.24 -20.34 22.29
CA TRP A 309 7.08 -20.98 23.27
C TRP A 309 7.49 -22.38 22.84
N VAL A 310 8.71 -22.77 23.18
CA VAL A 310 9.24 -24.11 22.94
C VAL A 310 9.48 -24.77 24.29
N PHE A 311 8.87 -25.93 24.49
CA PHE A 311 9.03 -26.78 25.67
C PHE A 311 9.82 -28.03 25.30
N ARG A 312 10.74 -28.44 26.18
CA ARG A 312 11.65 -29.56 26.02
C ARG A 312 11.52 -30.53 27.18
#